data_AF-A0A952Q6P3-F1
#
_entry.id   AF-A0A952Q6P3-F1
#
_cell.length_a   1.000
_cell.length_b   1.000
_cell.length_c   1.000
_cell.angle_alpha   90.00
_cell.angle_beta   90.00
_cell.angle_gamma   90.00
#
_symmetry.space_group_name_H-M   'P 1'
#
loop_
_entity.id
_entity.type
_entity.pdbx_description
1 polymer ?
#
loop_
_entity_poly.entity_id
_entity_poly.type
_entity_poly.pdbx_seq_one_letter_code
_entity_poly.pdbx_strand_id
1 'polypeptide(L)'
;MIIAYWIVAGLLALVFLGAGFSKLARPKEALASSGMAYVEDFSAAQVKLIGAGEVLGAIGVILPMLLNIAPVVSPIAAIALAVLMLGAVGVHVRRKEAFLPPLILSLLAAATAVLGFLTLS
;
A
#
# COMPACT_ATOMS: atom_id res chain seq x y z
N MET A 1 -13.21 -7.02 17.04
CA MET A 1 -12.15 -6.89 16.02
C MET A 1 -11.53 -5.49 15.93
N ILE A 2 -12.14 -4.47 16.53
CA ILE A 2 -11.68 -3.07 16.50
C ILE A 2 -10.20 -2.87 16.85
N ILE A 3 -9.71 -3.44 17.95
CA ILE A 3 -8.30 -3.28 18.38
C ILE A 3 -7.34 -3.87 17.35
N ALA A 4 -7.63 -5.10 16.88
CA ALA A 4 -6.81 -5.77 15.87
C ALA A 4 -6.78 -4.98 14.56
N TYR A 5 -7.93 -4.45 14.12
CA TYR A 5 -8.00 -3.58 12.95
C TYR A 5 -7.10 -2.37 13.12
N TRP A 6 -7.22 -1.60 14.21
CA TRP A 6 -6.42 -0.37 14.39
C TRP A 6 -4.92 -0.62 14.45
N ILE A 7 -4.49 -1.73 15.06
CA ILE A 7 -3.07 -2.11 15.09
C ILE A 7 -2.58 -2.42 13.66
N VAL A 8 -3.27 -3.30 12.95
CA VAL A 8 -2.83 -3.76 11.62
C VAL A 8 -2.96 -2.63 10.59
N ALA A 9 -4.09 -1.92 10.58
CA ALA A 9 -4.35 -0.77 9.72
C ALA A 9 -3.36 0.37 9.97
N GLY A 10 -3.03 0.66 11.24
CA GLY A 10 -2.06 1.68 11.60
C GLY A 10 -0.66 1.35 11.07
N LEU A 11 -0.20 0.12 11.27
CA LEU A 11 1.09 -0.34 10.72
C LEU A 11 1.10 -0.29 9.19
N LEU A 12 0.03 -0.78 8.54
CA LEU A 12 -0.13 -0.74 7.09
C LEU A 12 -0.04 0.71 6.58
N ALA A 13 -0.79 1.63 7.19
CA ALA A 13 -0.82 3.03 6.81
C ALA A 13 0.55 3.70 6.98
N LEU A 14 1.27 3.44 8.06
CA LEU A 14 2.61 3.99 8.27
C LEU A 14 3.60 3.54 7.18
N VAL A 15 3.59 2.25 6.84
CA VAL A 15 4.47 1.71 5.79
C VAL A 15 4.14 2.35 4.44
N PHE A 16 2.87 2.41 4.06
CA PHE A 16 2.46 2.94 2.76
C PHE A 16 2.57 4.46 2.65
N LEU A 17 2.37 5.21 3.74
CA LEU A 17 2.66 6.64 3.78
C LEU A 17 4.16 6.88 3.55
N GLY A 18 5.03 6.17 4.26
CA GLY A 18 6.48 6.31 4.08
C GLY A 18 6.93 5.94 2.66
N ALA A 19 6.48 4.77 2.17
CA ALA A 19 6.84 4.28 0.85
C ALA A 19 6.29 5.16 -0.28
N GLY A 20 5.02 5.54 -0.20
CA GLY A 20 4.34 6.36 -1.21
C GLY A 20 4.85 7.80 -1.23
N PHE A 21 5.04 8.41 -0.05
CA PHE A 21 5.62 9.74 0.05
C PHE A 21 7.04 9.77 -0.52
N SER A 22 7.88 8.75 -0.24
CA SER A 22 9.22 8.64 -0.83
C SER A 22 9.17 8.64 -2.36
N LYS A 23 8.24 7.88 -2.96
CA LYS A 23 8.04 7.86 -4.42
C LYS A 23 7.56 9.20 -4.98
N LEU A 24 6.70 9.92 -4.24
CA LEU A 24 6.21 11.24 -4.63
C LEU A 24 7.23 12.36 -4.47
N ALA A 25 8.04 12.33 -3.41
CA ALA A 25 8.98 13.38 -3.08
C ALA A 25 10.31 13.29 -3.86
N ARG A 26 10.74 12.10 -4.24
CA ARG A 26 12.06 11.88 -4.84
C ARG A 26 11.99 11.70 -6.36
N PRO A 27 13.01 12.15 -7.13
CA PRO A 27 13.11 11.88 -8.56
C PRO A 27 13.36 10.38 -8.82
N LYS A 28 13.01 9.90 -10.02
CA LYS A 28 13.11 8.48 -10.40
C LYS A 28 14.54 7.95 -10.24
N GLU A 29 15.51 8.76 -10.63
CA GLU A 29 16.94 8.42 -10.60
C GLU A 29 17.40 8.19 -9.16
N ALA A 30 17.00 9.05 -8.24
CA ALA A 30 17.32 8.89 -6.82
C ALA A 30 16.66 7.64 -6.20
N LEU A 31 15.45 7.28 -6.66
CA LEU A 31 14.78 6.06 -6.23
C LEU A 31 15.53 4.82 -6.71
N ALA A 32 15.94 4.80 -7.98
CA ALA A 32 16.74 3.71 -8.56
C ALA A 32 18.05 3.52 -7.78
N SER A 33 18.78 4.62 -7.51
CA SER A 33 20.04 4.57 -6.74
C SER A 33 19.88 4.14 -5.27
N SER A 34 18.65 4.19 -4.72
CA SER A 34 18.37 3.73 -3.35
C SER A 34 17.89 2.27 -3.25
N GLY A 35 18.11 1.48 -4.31
CA GLY A 35 17.76 0.05 -4.32
C GLY A 35 16.34 -0.26 -4.81
N MET A 36 15.58 0.73 -5.29
CA MET A 36 14.31 0.50 -5.99
C MET A 36 14.54 0.35 -7.50
N ALA A 37 15.38 -0.60 -7.90
CA ALA A 37 15.77 -0.77 -9.31
C ALA A 37 14.57 -0.95 -10.26
N TYR A 38 13.43 -1.46 -9.78
CA TYR A 38 12.23 -1.67 -10.61
C TYR A 38 11.69 -0.37 -11.22
N VAL A 39 11.99 0.79 -10.62
CA VAL A 39 11.53 2.08 -11.17
C VAL A 39 12.10 2.37 -12.56
N GLU A 40 13.20 1.71 -12.94
CA GLU A 40 13.79 1.82 -14.28
C GLU A 40 12.84 1.34 -15.37
N ASP A 41 12.06 0.29 -15.09
CA ASP A 41 11.10 -0.33 -16.03
C ASP A 41 9.80 0.49 -16.22
N PHE A 42 9.62 1.56 -15.44
CA PHE A 42 8.43 2.41 -15.47
C PHE A 42 8.77 3.86 -15.79
N SER A 43 7.87 4.57 -16.45
CA SER A 43 8.01 6.03 -16.59
C SER A 43 7.95 6.73 -15.23
N ALA A 44 8.55 7.92 -15.11
CA ALA A 44 8.48 8.71 -13.89
C ALA A 44 7.02 8.97 -13.46
N ALA A 45 6.13 9.24 -14.41
CA ALA A 45 4.70 9.43 -14.14
C ALA A 45 4.05 8.18 -13.53
N GLN A 46 4.36 6.98 -14.04
CA GLN A 46 3.85 5.73 -13.46
C GLN A 46 4.34 5.52 -12.02
N VAL A 47 5.62 5.81 -11.73
CA VAL A 47 6.15 5.73 -10.37
C VAL A 47 5.43 6.72 -9.43
N LYS A 48 5.11 7.92 -9.90
CA LYS A 48 4.33 8.90 -9.14
C LYS A 48 2.89 8.43 -8.91
N LEU A 49 2.25 7.82 -9.91
CA LEU A 49 0.90 7.27 -9.76
C LEU A 49 0.87 6.12 -8.75
N ILE A 50 1.87 5.24 -8.77
CA ILE A 50 2.04 4.19 -7.74
C ILE A 50 2.15 4.83 -6.36
N GLY A 51 3.05 5.81 -6.19
CA GLY A 51 3.22 6.51 -4.91
C GLY A 51 1.96 7.23 -4.43
N ALA A 52 1.22 7.86 -5.34
CA ALA A 52 -0.07 8.48 -5.03
C ALA A 52 -1.10 7.45 -4.58
N GLY A 53 -1.18 6.30 -5.27
CA GLY A 53 -2.06 5.20 -4.90
C GLY A 53 -1.75 4.62 -3.51
N GLU A 54 -0.47 4.49 -3.18
CA GLU A 54 -0.02 4.05 -1.84
C GLU A 54 -0.43 5.04 -0.75
N VAL A 55 -0.20 6.34 -0.95
CA VAL A 55 -0.59 7.38 0.01
C VAL A 55 -2.10 7.46 0.17
N LEU A 56 -2.85 7.48 -0.94
CA LEU A 56 -4.31 7.51 -0.91
C LEU A 56 -4.88 6.26 -0.26
N GLY A 57 -4.30 5.09 -0.53
CA GLY A 57 -4.69 3.85 0.13
C GLY A 57 -4.43 3.89 1.63
N ALA A 58 -3.28 4.38 2.08
CA ALA A 58 -2.98 4.51 3.50
C ALA A 58 -3.94 5.46 4.23
N ILE A 59 -4.23 6.62 3.62
CA ILE A 59 -5.21 7.58 4.13
C ILE A 59 -6.61 6.95 4.15
N GLY A 60 -6.98 6.29 3.05
CA GLY A 60 -8.28 5.66 2.86
C GLY A 60 -8.51 4.50 3.81
N VAL A 61 -7.47 3.78 4.24
CA VAL A 61 -7.60 2.74 5.27
C VAL A 61 -7.94 3.36 6.62
N ILE A 62 -7.42 4.53 6.98
CA ILE A 62 -7.58 5.11 8.34
C ILE A 62 -8.76 6.07 8.45
N LEU A 63 -8.84 7.09 7.60
CA LEU A 63 -9.72 8.23 7.80
C LEU A 63 -11.23 7.90 7.77
N PRO A 64 -11.76 7.11 6.82
CA PRO A 64 -13.19 6.82 6.76
C PRO A 64 -13.71 6.15 8.05
N MET A 65 -12.96 5.19 8.59
CA MET A 65 -13.31 4.52 9.84
C MET A 65 -13.08 5.42 11.06
N LEU A 66 -12.02 6.23 11.07
CA LEU A 66 -11.74 7.17 12.18
C LEU A 66 -12.80 8.25 12.33
N LEU A 67 -13.21 8.83 11.19
CA LEU A 67 -14.17 9.93 11.13
C LEU A 67 -15.62 9.44 11.11
N ASN A 68 -15.83 8.13 11.00
CA ASN A 68 -17.14 7.50 10.81
C ASN A 68 -17.91 8.03 9.57
N ILE A 69 -17.17 8.34 8.50
CA ILE A 69 -17.73 8.83 7.22
C ILE A 69 -17.49 7.75 6.17
N ALA A 70 -18.58 7.11 5.73
CA ALA A 70 -18.53 5.93 4.85
C ALA A 70 -17.46 4.88 5.28
N PRO A 71 -17.54 4.31 6.49
CA PRO A 71 -16.49 3.42 7.04
C PRO A 71 -16.13 2.21 6.15
N VAL A 72 -17.04 1.78 5.28
CA VAL A 72 -16.81 0.71 4.29
C VAL A 72 -15.69 1.04 3.29
N VAL A 73 -15.35 2.32 3.10
CA VAL A 73 -14.24 2.74 2.25
C VAL A 73 -12.91 2.26 2.80
N SER A 74 -12.75 2.13 4.13
CA SER A 74 -11.53 1.64 4.76
C SER A 74 -11.12 0.22 4.33
N PRO A 75 -11.99 -0.81 4.43
CA PRO A 75 -11.65 -2.13 3.91
C PRO A 75 -11.52 -2.18 2.39
N ILE A 76 -12.22 -1.33 1.63
CA ILE A 76 -12.04 -1.22 0.16
C ILE A 76 -10.66 -0.66 -0.18
N ALA A 77 -10.18 0.37 0.53
CA ALA A 77 -8.84 0.92 0.35
C ALA A 77 -7.76 -0.12 0.66
N ALA A 78 -7.99 -0.97 1.68
CA ALA A 78 -7.10 -2.09 1.99
C ALA A 78 -7.05 -3.13 0.85
N ILE A 79 -8.19 -3.43 0.21
CA ILE A 79 -8.22 -4.29 -1.00
C ILE A 79 -7.41 -3.66 -2.13
N ALA A 80 -7.57 -2.36 -2.38
CA ALA A 80 -6.84 -1.67 -3.45
C ALA A 80 -5.31 -1.72 -3.22
N LEU A 81 -4.86 -1.52 -1.97
CA LEU A 81 -3.44 -1.69 -1.60
C LEU A 81 -2.96 -3.14 -1.80
N ALA A 82 -3.79 -4.13 -1.46
CA ALA A 82 -3.45 -5.54 -1.69
C ALA A 82 -3.24 -5.81 -3.19
N VAL A 83 -4.16 -5.36 -4.04
CA VAL A 83 -4.04 -5.51 -5.50
C VAL A 83 -2.81 -4.79 -6.04
N LEU A 84 -2.51 -3.59 -5.55
CA LEU A 84 -1.31 -2.83 -5.95
C LEU A 84 -0.03 -3.63 -5.61
N MET A 85 0.02 -4.23 -4.42
CA MET A 85 1.16 -5.07 -4.01
C MET A 85 1.26 -6.38 -4.79
N LEU A 86 0.14 -7.00 -5.18
CA LEU A 86 0.18 -8.15 -6.10
C LEU A 86 0.80 -7.78 -7.45
N GLY A 87 0.53 -6.58 -7.95
CA GLY A 87 1.22 -6.01 -9.11
C GLY A 87 2.73 -5.94 -8.90
N ALA A 88 3.16 -5.43 -7.73
CA ALA A 88 4.58 -5.37 -7.36
C ALA A 88 5.23 -6.76 -7.25
N VAL A 89 4.53 -7.76 -6.70
CA VAL A 89 4.98 -9.16 -6.70
C VAL A 89 5.26 -9.63 -8.13
N GLY A 90 4.33 -9.38 -9.06
CA GLY A 90 4.49 -9.74 -10.47
C GLY A 90 5.73 -9.09 -11.12
N VAL A 91 6.01 -7.83 -10.79
CA VAL A 91 7.21 -7.12 -11.26
C VAL A 91 8.48 -7.78 -10.72
N HIS A 92 8.59 -7.99 -9.41
CA HIS A 92 9.79 -8.57 -8.80
C HIS A 92 10.03 -10.03 -9.24
N VAL A 93 8.98 -10.82 -9.42
CA VAL A 93 9.08 -12.19 -9.97
C VAL A 93 9.65 -12.16 -11.39
N ARG A 94 9.16 -11.26 -12.26
CA ARG A 94 9.69 -11.12 -13.63
C ARG A 94 11.15 -10.69 -13.66
N ARG A 95 11.57 -9.85 -12.70
CA ARG A 95 12.96 -9.39 -12.55
C ARG A 95 13.85 -10.39 -11.81
N LYS A 96 13.31 -11.54 -11.36
CA LYS A 96 14.01 -12.56 -10.55
C LYS A 96 14.58 -11.98 -9.24
N GLU A 97 13.88 -11.00 -8.67
CA GLU A 97 14.22 -10.36 -7.40
C GLU A 97 13.38 -10.93 -6.24
N ALA A 98 13.73 -10.57 -5.01
CA ALA A 98 12.95 -10.93 -3.85
C ALA A 98 11.56 -10.29 -3.89
N PHE A 99 10.52 -11.11 -4.02
CA PHE A 99 9.11 -10.68 -4.03
C PHE A 99 8.41 -10.85 -2.68
N LEU A 100 9.12 -11.36 -1.67
CA LEU A 100 8.55 -11.62 -0.35
C LEU A 100 8.06 -10.34 0.35
N PRO A 101 8.77 -9.18 0.30
CA PRO A 101 8.27 -7.95 0.90
C PRO A 101 6.91 -7.47 0.36
N PRO A 102 6.70 -7.29 -0.97
CA PRO A 102 5.39 -6.91 -1.48
C PRO A 102 4.33 -7.99 -1.24
N LEU A 103 4.70 -9.28 -1.22
CA LEU A 103 3.75 -10.34 -0.87
C LEU A 103 3.25 -10.21 0.58
N ILE A 104 4.15 -9.97 1.54
CA ILE A 104 3.78 -9.76 2.94
C ILE A 104 2.88 -8.53 3.08
N LEU A 105 3.21 -7.43 2.40
CA LEU A 105 2.37 -6.22 2.40
C LEU A 105 0.99 -6.47 1.78
N SER A 106 0.93 -7.28 0.71
CA SER A 106 -0.35 -7.69 0.11
C SER A 106 -1.21 -8.49 1.10
N LEU A 107 -0.60 -9.43 1.83
CA LEU A 107 -1.30 -10.25 2.82
C LEU A 107 -1.74 -9.42 4.02
N LEU A 108 -0.91 -8.47 4.46
CA LEU A 108 -1.25 -7.54 5.54
C LEU A 108 -2.41 -6.63 5.15
N ALA A 109 -2.43 -6.15 3.91
CA ALA A 109 -3.52 -5.38 3.34
C ALA A 109 -4.82 -6.22 3.25
N ALA A 110 -4.74 -7.46 2.78
CA ALA A 110 -5.88 -8.37 2.76
C ALA A 110 -6.43 -8.66 4.17
N ALA A 111 -5.55 -8.89 5.16
CA ALA A 111 -5.95 -9.05 6.55
C ALA A 111 -6.63 -7.77 7.09
N THR A 112 -6.12 -6.59 6.74
CA THR A 112 -6.74 -5.31 7.10
C THR A 112 -8.14 -5.16 6.51
N ALA A 113 -8.34 -5.59 5.26
CA ALA A 113 -9.67 -5.57 4.63
C ALA A 113 -10.66 -6.49 5.37
N VAL A 114 -10.25 -7.72 5.68
CA VAL A 114 -11.08 -8.67 6.44
C VAL A 114 -11.43 -8.11 7.81
N LEU A 115 -10.43 -7.63 8.57
CA LEU A 115 -10.64 -7.01 9.88
C LEU A 115 -11.55 -5.78 9.80
N GLY A 116 -11.42 -4.99 8.73
CA GLY A 116 -12.26 -3.82 8.48
C GLY A 116 -13.73 -4.21 8.30
N PHE A 117 -14.03 -5.20 7.44
CA PHE A 117 -15.41 -5.69 7.29
C PHE A 117 -15.97 -6.30 8.57
N LEU A 118 -15.17 -7.09 9.30
CA LEU A 118 -15.57 -7.67 10.60
C LEU A 118 -15.76 -6.62 11.71
N THR A 119 -15.25 -5.40 11.52
CA THR A 119 -15.45 -4.30 12.45
C THR A 119 -16.75 -3.54 12.16
N LEU A 120 -17.30 -3.68 10.95
CA LEU A 120 -18.53 -3.03 10.51
C LEU A 120 -19.77 -3.92 10.65
N SER A 121 -19.59 -5.23 10.87
CA SER A 121 -20.64 -6.22 11.14
C SER A 121 -21.01 -6.26 12.61
#